data_AF-A0A7X4IZA8-F1
#
_entry.id   AF-A0A7X4IZA8-F1
#
_cell.length_a   1.000
_cell.length_b   1.000
_cell.length_c   1.000
_cell.angle_alpha   90.00
_cell.angle_beta   90.00
_cell.angle_gamma   90.00
#
_symmetry.space_group_name_H-M   'P 1'
#
loop_
_entity.id
_entity.type
_entity.pdbx_description
1 polymer ?
#
loop_
_entity_poly.entity_id
_entity_poly.type
_entity_poly.pdbx_seq_one_letter_code
_entity_poly.pdbx_strand_id
1 'polypeptide(L)'
;MTTPKGIEFEEGLFPGHPRGLPTLFFTEMWERFSYYGMRALLTLYLTGATIGTNPGLGFDVVTAGAIYGLYTSFVYLLALPGGWVADQLWGQRKAVFVGGCIIAAGHFSMAVPTQFTFFLGLVLIVIGTGLLKPNVSAVVADLYPEGGARRDAGFSIFYMGINIGALLGPFLCGLLGEGYNWHLGFSLAGIGMVAGLIQFRRGYRNLGNAGILRTDRSPEAVSRTGRTFFGICTASAVAVVAFGLLVSNGTIPWDLADIAEYLTYGILGIMGAYFVYVVFWGGHDAEERKKVVVIFWLFLLAAVFWSGFEQAGTSLSLFARDFTDRT
;
A
#
# COMPACT_ATOMS: atom_id res chain seq x y z
N MET A 1 -36.19 -1.63 19.42
CA MET A 1 -35.16 -1.02 18.57
C MET A 1 -34.24 -0.20 19.45
N THR A 2 -33.10 -0.76 19.86
CA THR A 2 -32.04 -0.01 20.52
C THR A 2 -31.25 0.73 19.44
N THR A 3 -31.35 2.05 19.42
CA THR A 3 -30.51 2.92 18.61
C THR A 3 -29.04 2.61 18.89
N PRO A 4 -28.18 2.38 17.88
CA PRO A 4 -26.75 2.32 18.09
C PRO A 4 -26.33 3.67 18.69
N LYS A 5 -25.56 3.67 19.79
CA LYS A 5 -25.03 4.90 20.39
C LYS A 5 -24.40 5.75 19.27
N GLY A 6 -25.04 6.89 19.03
CA GLY A 6 -24.88 7.71 17.84
C GLY A 6 -23.48 8.29 17.73
N ILE A 7 -23.00 8.37 16.50
CA ILE A 7 -21.82 9.14 16.15
C ILE A 7 -22.09 10.59 16.57
N GLU A 8 -21.33 11.10 17.52
CA GLU A 8 -21.41 12.52 17.90
C GLU A 8 -20.87 13.38 16.75
N PHE A 9 -21.70 14.30 16.25
CA PHE A 9 -21.34 15.30 15.24
C PHE A 9 -21.22 16.65 15.97
N GLU A 10 -20.07 17.32 15.92
CA GLU A 10 -19.87 18.62 16.58
C GLU A 10 -18.62 19.35 16.06
N GLU A 11 -18.44 20.62 16.49
CA GLU A 11 -17.40 21.60 16.10
C GLU A 11 -15.95 21.14 16.38
N GLY A 12 -15.47 20.14 15.65
CA GLY A 12 -14.07 19.71 15.64
C GLY A 12 -13.26 20.37 14.52
N LEU A 13 -12.04 19.86 14.30
CA LEU A 13 -11.14 20.30 13.22
C LEU A 13 -11.80 20.29 11.83
N PHE A 14 -12.77 19.39 11.62
CA PHE A 14 -13.59 19.32 10.41
C PHE A 14 -15.07 19.51 10.78
N PRO A 15 -15.56 20.77 10.82
CA PRO A 15 -16.94 21.07 11.16
C PRO A 15 -17.92 20.33 10.24
N GLY A 16 -18.99 19.76 10.79
CA GLY A 16 -19.99 19.01 10.04
C GLY A 16 -19.64 17.54 9.73
N HIS A 17 -18.46 17.07 10.14
CA HIS A 17 -18.04 15.67 9.95
C HIS A 17 -17.90 14.89 11.28
N PRO A 18 -18.04 13.56 11.26
CA PRO A 18 -17.80 12.69 12.41
C PRO A 18 -16.45 12.93 13.09
N ARG A 19 -16.39 12.86 14.43
CA ARG A 19 -15.16 13.01 15.24
C ARG A 19 -14.06 11.99 14.89
N GLY A 20 -14.43 10.89 14.25
CA GLY A 20 -13.51 9.89 13.72
C GLY A 20 -12.74 10.35 12.48
N LEU A 21 -13.27 11.27 11.67
CA LEU A 21 -12.66 11.69 10.41
C LEU A 21 -11.26 12.31 10.61
N PRO A 22 -11.02 13.24 11.56
CA PRO A 22 -9.67 13.72 11.85
C PRO A 22 -8.68 12.60 12.19
N THR A 23 -9.13 11.56 12.90
CA THR A 23 -8.27 10.42 13.26
C THR A 23 -7.81 9.68 12.01
N LEU A 24 -8.73 9.39 11.09
CA LEU A 24 -8.43 8.68 9.86
C LEU A 24 -7.63 9.55 8.88
N PHE A 25 -7.99 10.83 8.77
CA PHE A 25 -7.27 11.82 7.95
C PHE A 25 -5.78 11.83 8.26
N PHE A 26 -5.41 12.02 9.53
CA PHE A 26 -4.00 12.13 9.86
C PHE A 26 -3.30 10.76 9.88
N THR A 27 -4.01 9.68 10.22
CA THR A 27 -3.45 8.32 10.10
C THR A 27 -3.04 8.04 8.65
N GLU A 28 -3.91 8.38 7.70
CA GLU A 28 -3.62 8.25 6.27
C GLU A 28 -2.52 9.24 5.84
N MET A 29 -2.56 10.49 6.28
CA MET A 29 -1.51 11.47 5.98
C MET A 29 -0.13 10.97 6.39
N TRP A 30 0.01 10.40 7.58
CA TRP A 30 1.28 9.87 8.09
C TRP A 30 1.75 8.61 7.36
N GLU A 31 0.85 7.71 7.01
CA GLU A 31 1.21 6.53 6.23
C GLU A 31 1.55 6.89 4.78
N ARG A 32 0.88 7.89 4.18
CA ARG A 32 1.24 8.41 2.86
C ARG A 32 2.54 9.18 2.89
N PHE A 33 2.80 9.94 3.94
CA PHE A 33 4.11 10.55 4.20
C PHE A 33 5.22 9.49 4.20
N SER A 34 5.03 8.40 4.95
CA SER A 34 6.05 7.35 5.06
C SER A 34 6.23 6.58 3.74
N TYR A 35 5.12 6.24 3.07
CA TYR A 35 5.12 5.54 1.80
C TYR A 35 5.80 6.36 0.69
N TYR A 36 5.35 7.59 0.44
CA TYR A 36 5.91 8.42 -0.62
C TYR A 36 7.31 8.91 -0.28
N GLY A 37 7.62 9.17 1.00
CA GLY A 37 8.96 9.52 1.46
C GLY A 37 9.98 8.41 1.18
N MET A 38 9.66 7.16 1.53
CA MET A 38 10.51 6.01 1.20
C MET A 38 10.59 5.79 -0.32
N ARG A 39 9.46 5.88 -1.03
CA ARG A 39 9.37 5.67 -2.48
C ARG A 39 10.21 6.68 -3.28
N ALA A 40 10.34 7.91 -2.79
CA ALA A 40 11.21 8.93 -3.39
C ALA A 40 12.71 8.60 -3.26
N LEU A 41 13.10 7.90 -2.19
CA LEU A 41 14.48 7.48 -1.96
C LEU A 41 14.82 6.15 -2.66
N LEU A 42 13.83 5.29 -2.86
CA LEU A 42 14.01 3.88 -3.23
C LEU A 42 14.94 3.68 -4.45
N THR A 43 14.60 4.25 -5.59
CA THR A 43 15.38 4.05 -6.84
C THR A 43 16.76 4.72 -6.76
N LEU A 44 16.85 5.88 -6.10
CA LEU A 44 18.11 6.60 -5.91
C LEU A 44 19.07 5.82 -5.01
N TYR A 45 18.55 5.20 -3.94
CA TYR A 45 19.33 4.34 -3.05
C TYR A 45 19.77 3.05 -3.75
N LEU A 46 18.87 2.40 -4.49
CA LEU A 46 19.17 1.16 -5.24
C LEU A 46 20.31 1.36 -6.23
N THR A 47 20.29 2.48 -6.96
CA THR A 47 21.29 2.79 -8.01
C THR A 47 22.47 3.63 -7.52
N GLY A 48 22.46 4.04 -6.25
CA GLY A 48 23.50 4.87 -5.65
C GLY A 48 24.83 4.12 -5.56
N ALA A 49 25.95 4.85 -5.64
CA ALA A 49 27.29 4.27 -5.57
C ALA A 49 27.53 3.52 -4.26
N THR A 50 28.21 2.38 -4.31
CA THR A 50 28.49 1.53 -3.13
C THR A 50 29.59 2.08 -2.22
N ILE A 51 30.33 3.09 -2.68
CA ILE A 51 31.41 3.76 -1.96
C ILE A 51 31.12 5.26 -1.92
N GLY A 52 31.58 5.93 -0.85
CA GLY A 52 31.40 7.37 -0.66
C GLY A 52 30.85 7.72 0.72
N THR A 53 30.41 8.96 0.88
CA THR A 53 29.88 9.50 2.14
C THR A 53 28.47 9.02 2.46
N ASN A 54 27.68 8.68 1.43
CA ASN A 54 26.32 8.16 1.56
C ASN A 54 26.10 6.97 0.60
N PRO A 55 26.65 5.78 0.91
CA PRO A 55 26.67 4.65 -0.02
C PRO A 55 25.26 4.07 -0.26
N GLY A 56 24.94 3.83 -1.53
CA GLY A 56 23.78 3.07 -2.00
C GLY A 56 24.11 1.58 -2.23
N LEU A 57 23.26 0.91 -3.01
CA LEU A 57 23.40 -0.54 -3.29
C LEU A 57 24.07 -0.87 -4.63
N GLY A 58 24.23 0.10 -5.52
CA GLY A 58 24.96 -0.06 -6.79
C GLY A 58 24.31 -0.99 -7.81
N PHE A 59 23.00 -1.21 -7.73
CA PHE A 59 22.28 -1.94 -8.78
C PHE A 59 22.20 -1.12 -10.06
N ASP A 60 22.18 -1.81 -11.20
CA ASP A 60 21.88 -1.18 -12.48
C ASP A 60 20.41 -0.72 -12.54
N VAL A 61 20.12 0.18 -13.48
CA VAL A 61 18.79 0.81 -13.63
C VAL A 61 17.69 -0.22 -13.94
N VAL A 62 18.00 -1.29 -14.68
CA VAL A 62 17.02 -2.32 -15.04
C VAL A 62 16.63 -3.10 -13.78
N THR A 63 17.61 -3.55 -13.00
CA THR A 63 17.37 -4.23 -11.72
C THR A 63 16.62 -3.34 -10.74
N ALA A 64 17.01 -2.07 -10.60
CA ALA A 64 16.32 -1.13 -9.71
C ALA A 64 14.87 -0.89 -10.14
N GLY A 65 14.62 -0.76 -11.46
CA GLY A 65 13.28 -0.65 -12.02
C GLY A 65 12.42 -1.89 -11.76
N ALA A 66 13.01 -3.09 -11.89
CA ALA A 66 12.33 -4.35 -11.58
C ALA A 66 11.94 -4.44 -10.09
N ILE A 67 12.86 -4.10 -9.17
CA ILE A 67 12.57 -4.07 -7.73
C ILE A 67 11.45 -3.10 -7.42
N TYR A 68 11.48 -1.90 -8.00
CA TYR A 68 10.44 -0.90 -7.82
C TYR A 68 9.09 -1.39 -8.34
N GLY A 69 9.04 -1.94 -9.55
CA GLY A 69 7.82 -2.44 -10.18
C GLY A 69 7.20 -3.61 -9.43
N LEU A 70 8.03 -4.54 -8.94
CA LEU A 70 7.58 -5.63 -8.07
C LEU A 70 7.03 -5.06 -6.75
N TYR A 71 7.75 -4.15 -6.11
CA TYR A 71 7.30 -3.52 -4.86
C TYR A 71 5.93 -2.85 -5.03
N THR A 72 5.74 -2.00 -6.05
CA THR A 72 4.47 -1.31 -6.27
C THR A 72 3.36 -2.28 -6.64
N SER A 73 3.63 -3.27 -7.49
CA SER A 73 2.67 -4.32 -7.85
C SER A 73 2.15 -5.07 -6.62
N PHE A 74 3.05 -5.53 -5.75
CA PHE A 74 2.66 -6.27 -4.55
C PHE A 74 1.91 -5.41 -3.53
N VAL A 75 2.16 -4.10 -3.45
CA VAL A 75 1.39 -3.18 -2.60
C VAL A 75 -0.10 -3.19 -2.99
N TYR A 76 -0.41 -3.30 -4.28
CA TYR A 76 -1.80 -3.44 -4.76
C TYR A 76 -2.31 -4.86 -4.62
N LEU A 77 -1.49 -5.88 -4.94
CA LEU A 77 -1.90 -7.27 -4.88
C LEU A 77 -2.25 -7.71 -3.45
N LEU A 78 -1.44 -7.34 -2.46
CA LEU A 78 -1.67 -7.72 -1.06
C LEU A 78 -2.80 -6.92 -0.39
N ALA A 79 -3.34 -5.88 -1.03
CA ALA A 79 -4.56 -5.22 -0.54
C ALA A 79 -5.78 -6.14 -0.60
N LEU A 80 -5.83 -7.09 -1.55
CA LEU A 80 -6.93 -8.06 -1.66
C LEU A 80 -7.01 -9.01 -0.44
N PRO A 81 -5.96 -9.80 -0.11
CA PRO A 81 -5.99 -10.63 1.09
C PRO A 81 -6.04 -9.79 2.37
N GLY A 82 -5.45 -8.59 2.40
CA GLY A 82 -5.51 -7.72 3.57
C GLY A 82 -6.92 -7.20 3.88
N GLY A 83 -7.70 -6.85 2.85
CA GLY A 83 -9.13 -6.54 2.98
C GLY A 83 -9.93 -7.76 3.43
N TRP A 84 -9.68 -8.92 2.83
CA TRP A 84 -10.34 -10.16 3.23
C TRP A 84 -10.11 -10.52 4.71
N VAL A 85 -8.88 -10.34 5.23
CA VAL A 85 -8.56 -10.55 6.65
C VAL A 85 -9.39 -9.64 7.55
N ALA A 86 -9.54 -8.37 7.16
CA ALA A 86 -10.36 -7.45 7.93
C ALA A 86 -11.83 -7.86 7.94
N ASP A 87 -12.38 -8.20 6.77
CA ASP A 87 -13.80 -8.55 6.64
C ASP A 87 -14.15 -9.87 7.33
N GLN A 88 -13.21 -10.83 7.34
CA GLN A 88 -13.49 -12.17 7.81
C GLN A 88 -12.96 -12.47 9.21
N LEU A 89 -11.90 -11.80 9.68
CA LEU A 89 -11.19 -12.23 10.89
C LEU A 89 -11.02 -11.14 11.94
N TRP A 90 -10.67 -9.91 11.53
CA TRP A 90 -10.13 -8.92 12.47
C TRP A 90 -11.00 -7.68 12.66
N GLY A 91 -11.78 -7.31 11.66
CA GLY A 91 -12.32 -5.96 11.53
C GLY A 91 -11.27 -5.00 11.00
N GLN A 92 -11.74 -3.99 10.27
CA GLN A 92 -10.93 -3.01 9.56
C GLN A 92 -10.08 -2.19 10.53
N ARG A 93 -10.61 -1.85 11.71
CA ARG A 93 -9.90 -1.04 12.72
C ARG A 93 -8.65 -1.76 13.27
N LYS A 94 -8.74 -3.07 13.48
CA LYS A 94 -7.60 -3.88 13.92
C LYS A 94 -6.61 -4.08 12.78
N ALA A 95 -7.08 -4.33 11.57
CA ALA A 95 -6.23 -4.46 10.39
C ALA A 95 -5.41 -3.20 10.12
N VAL A 96 -6.01 -2.01 10.24
CA VAL A 96 -5.31 -0.72 10.12
C VAL A 96 -4.20 -0.59 11.15
N PHE A 97 -4.48 -0.86 12.44
CA PHE A 97 -3.46 -0.72 13.49
C PHE A 97 -2.31 -1.72 13.33
N VAL A 98 -2.63 -2.99 13.08
CA VAL A 98 -1.62 -4.04 12.88
C VAL A 98 -0.80 -3.77 11.61
N GLY A 99 -1.47 -3.40 10.51
CA GLY A 99 -0.82 -3.03 9.26
C GLY A 99 0.16 -1.89 9.46
N GLY A 100 -0.25 -0.82 10.15
CA GLY A 100 0.61 0.31 10.46
C GLY A 100 1.83 -0.05 11.32
N CYS A 101 1.68 -0.95 12.31
CA CYS A 101 2.81 -1.47 13.08
C CYS A 101 3.83 -2.21 12.21
N ILE A 102 3.35 -3.00 11.24
CA ILE A 102 4.20 -3.74 10.31
C ILE A 102 4.91 -2.75 9.36
N ILE A 103 4.23 -1.71 8.86
CA ILE A 103 4.85 -0.64 8.05
C ILE A 103 5.97 0.05 8.84
N ALA A 104 5.72 0.42 10.10
CA ALA A 104 6.72 1.06 10.95
C ALA A 104 7.94 0.14 11.15
N ALA A 105 7.72 -1.15 11.42
CA ALA A 105 8.79 -2.13 11.51
C ALA A 105 9.59 -2.25 10.20
N GLY A 106 8.91 -2.17 9.04
CA GLY A 106 9.56 -2.17 7.74
C GLY A 106 10.49 -0.98 7.52
N HIS A 107 10.05 0.24 7.85
CA HIS A 107 10.90 1.43 7.76
C HIS A 107 12.09 1.37 8.72
N PHE A 108 11.91 0.94 9.97
CA PHE A 108 13.03 0.78 10.90
C PHE A 108 13.96 -0.39 10.53
N SER A 109 13.48 -1.41 9.83
CA SER A 109 14.37 -2.43 9.24
C SER A 109 15.31 -1.78 8.23
N MET A 110 14.81 -0.87 7.39
CA MET A 110 15.64 -0.14 6.42
C MET A 110 16.60 0.86 7.07
N ALA A 111 16.43 1.20 8.36
CA ALA A 111 17.37 2.04 9.10
C ALA A 111 18.70 1.33 9.37
N VAL A 112 18.71 0.00 9.37
CA VAL A 112 19.93 -0.80 9.54
C VAL A 112 20.59 -0.94 8.16
N PRO A 113 21.89 -0.58 8.00
CA PRO A 113 22.56 -0.50 6.71
C PRO A 113 23.04 -1.87 6.20
N THR A 114 22.10 -2.78 5.94
CA THR A 114 22.38 -4.05 5.27
C THR A 114 21.38 -4.32 4.16
N GLN A 115 21.83 -5.02 3.11
CA GLN A 115 20.96 -5.41 2.01
C GLN A 115 19.79 -6.28 2.50
N PHE A 116 20.04 -7.22 3.43
CA PHE A 116 19.00 -8.07 4.01
C PHE A 116 17.92 -7.25 4.73
N THR A 117 18.31 -6.35 5.63
CA THR A 117 17.35 -5.54 6.41
C THR A 117 16.59 -4.55 5.53
N PHE A 118 17.19 -4.08 4.43
CA PHE A 118 16.51 -3.27 3.44
C PHE A 118 15.39 -4.04 2.72
N PHE A 119 15.69 -5.23 2.16
CA PHE A 119 14.68 -6.04 1.47
C PHE A 119 13.62 -6.59 2.42
N LEU A 120 13.99 -6.96 3.66
CA LEU A 120 13.04 -7.29 4.71
C LEU A 120 12.09 -6.12 4.97
N GLY A 121 12.63 -4.89 4.99
CA GLY A 121 11.85 -3.67 5.11
C GLY A 121 10.81 -3.53 4.00
N LEU A 122 11.20 -3.76 2.74
CA LEU A 122 10.27 -3.69 1.60
C LEU A 122 9.12 -4.69 1.78
N VAL A 123 9.43 -5.95 2.10
CA VAL A 123 8.41 -7.00 2.31
C VAL A 123 7.44 -6.62 3.44
N LEU A 124 7.96 -6.13 4.57
CA LEU A 124 7.13 -5.68 5.69
C LEU A 124 6.20 -4.53 5.28
N ILE A 125 6.71 -3.52 4.57
CA ILE A 125 5.89 -2.39 4.12
C ILE A 125 4.78 -2.88 3.18
N VAL A 126 5.09 -3.75 2.22
CA VAL A 126 4.06 -4.30 1.31
C VAL A 126 2.94 -5.01 2.09
N ILE A 127 3.30 -5.89 3.03
CA ILE A 127 2.32 -6.63 3.87
C ILE A 127 1.49 -5.66 4.72
N GLY A 128 2.17 -4.71 5.38
CA GLY A 128 1.53 -3.74 6.25
C GLY A 128 0.59 -2.80 5.51
N THR A 129 0.99 -2.29 4.34
CA THR A 129 0.14 -1.46 3.46
C THR A 129 -1.03 -2.27 2.92
N GLY A 130 -0.84 -3.56 2.58
CA GLY A 130 -1.93 -4.45 2.19
C GLY A 130 -3.02 -4.58 3.26
N LEU A 131 -2.65 -4.57 4.54
CA LEU A 131 -3.58 -4.57 5.67
C LEU A 131 -4.16 -3.18 5.99
N LEU A 132 -3.43 -2.10 5.78
CA LEU A 132 -3.89 -0.76 6.16
C LEU A 132 -4.73 -0.10 5.07
N LYS A 133 -4.23 -0.03 3.84
CA LYS A 133 -4.76 0.78 2.72
C LYS A 133 -6.23 0.49 2.37
N PRO A 134 -6.66 -0.77 2.13
CA PRO A 134 -8.07 -1.03 1.81
C PRO A 134 -8.99 -0.78 3.02
N ASN A 135 -8.46 -0.99 4.23
CA ASN A 135 -9.26 -1.04 5.44
C ASN A 135 -9.51 0.34 6.05
N VAL A 136 -8.54 1.25 5.99
CA VAL A 136 -8.71 2.63 6.50
C VAL A 136 -9.82 3.37 5.74
N SER A 137 -9.88 3.22 4.41
CA SER A 137 -10.93 3.79 3.56
C SER A 137 -12.31 3.20 3.87
N ALA A 138 -12.37 1.91 4.21
CA ALA A 138 -13.60 1.27 4.67
C ALA A 138 -14.05 1.83 6.03
N VAL A 139 -13.13 2.13 6.97
CA VAL A 139 -13.50 2.81 8.22
C VAL A 139 -14.05 4.22 7.95
N VAL A 140 -13.52 4.95 6.96
CA VAL A 140 -14.08 6.27 6.56
C VAL A 140 -15.52 6.10 6.08
N ALA A 141 -15.80 5.13 5.22
CA ALA A 141 -17.16 4.85 4.74
C ALA A 141 -18.11 4.52 5.91
N ASP A 142 -17.65 3.71 6.87
CA ASP A 142 -18.42 3.30 8.04
C ASP A 142 -18.79 4.46 8.99
N LEU A 143 -18.09 5.60 8.91
CA LEU A 143 -18.44 6.81 9.67
C LEU A 143 -19.70 7.51 9.13
N TYR A 144 -20.15 7.17 7.91
CA TYR A 144 -21.30 7.76 7.24
C TYR A 144 -22.31 6.68 6.82
N PRO A 145 -23.01 6.04 7.77
CA PRO A 145 -24.02 5.02 7.45
C PRO A 145 -25.15 5.55 6.55
N GLU A 146 -25.41 6.85 6.58
CA GLU A 146 -26.39 7.54 5.74
C GLU A 146 -25.92 7.73 4.28
N GLY A 147 -24.62 7.66 4.03
CA GLY A 147 -24.04 7.96 2.72
C GLY A 147 -24.28 9.40 2.23
N GLY A 148 -24.43 9.57 0.91
CA GLY A 148 -24.74 10.85 0.27
C GLY A 148 -23.62 11.90 0.32
N ALA A 149 -23.97 13.15 0.03
CA ALA A 149 -23.02 14.25 -0.19
C ALA A 149 -22.03 14.48 0.96
N ARG A 150 -22.43 14.21 2.21
CA ARG A 150 -21.53 14.36 3.38
C ARG A 150 -20.43 13.32 3.40
N ARG A 151 -20.74 12.08 2.98
CA ARG A 151 -19.75 11.02 2.81
C ARG A 151 -18.76 11.42 1.73
N ASP A 152 -19.23 11.90 0.60
CA ASP A 152 -18.38 12.31 -0.53
C ASP A 152 -17.45 13.48 -0.16
N ALA A 153 -17.97 14.47 0.56
CA ALA A 153 -17.17 15.55 1.15
C ALA A 153 -16.15 15.01 2.18
N GLY A 154 -16.55 14.03 2.99
CA GLY A 154 -15.67 13.34 3.94
C GLY A 154 -14.51 12.62 3.25
N PHE A 155 -14.77 11.94 2.13
CA PHE A 155 -13.73 11.33 1.30
C PHE A 155 -12.81 12.37 0.67
N SER A 156 -13.36 13.51 0.25
CA SER A 156 -12.56 14.62 -0.29
C SER A 156 -11.57 15.16 0.76
N ILE A 157 -12.03 15.38 2.00
CA ILE A 157 -11.16 15.76 3.13
C ILE A 157 -10.13 14.65 3.40
N PHE A 158 -10.55 13.39 3.45
CA PHE A 158 -9.65 12.27 3.66
C PHE A 158 -8.53 12.22 2.61
N TYR A 159 -8.85 12.43 1.32
CA TYR A 159 -7.87 12.48 0.23
C TYR A 159 -6.94 13.69 0.28
N MET A 160 -7.36 14.81 0.86
CA MET A 160 -6.43 15.92 1.14
C MET A 160 -5.26 15.47 2.04
N GLY A 161 -5.52 14.57 3.00
CA GLY A 161 -4.47 13.99 3.84
C GLY A 161 -3.43 13.22 3.03
N ILE A 162 -3.88 12.47 2.00
CA ILE A 162 -2.98 11.76 1.08
C ILE A 162 -2.05 12.74 0.37
N ASN A 163 -2.59 13.82 -0.18
CA ASN A 163 -1.82 14.81 -0.92
C ASN A 163 -0.81 15.54 -0.03
N ILE A 164 -1.20 15.88 1.21
CA ILE A 164 -0.28 16.50 2.18
C ILE A 164 0.86 15.55 2.53
N GLY A 165 0.56 14.26 2.77
CA GLY A 165 1.58 13.24 3.00
C GLY A 165 2.52 13.08 1.79
N ALA A 166 1.95 13.01 0.58
CA ALA A 166 2.70 12.88 -0.67
C ALA A 166 3.57 14.11 -1.00
N LEU A 167 3.22 15.29 -0.49
CA LEU A 167 4.04 16.49 -0.59
C LEU A 167 5.18 16.47 0.43
N LEU A 168 4.85 16.26 1.71
CA LEU A 168 5.81 16.38 2.81
C LEU A 168 6.79 15.20 2.88
N GLY A 169 6.35 13.99 2.55
CA GLY A 169 7.13 12.76 2.62
C GLY A 169 8.39 12.81 1.77
N PRO A 170 8.28 12.90 0.43
CA PRO A 170 9.41 13.04 -0.47
C PRO A 170 10.31 14.23 -0.12
N PHE A 171 9.72 15.37 0.25
CA PHE A 171 10.50 16.56 0.61
C PHE A 171 11.39 16.33 1.83
N LEU A 172 10.82 15.92 2.97
CA LEU A 172 11.59 15.77 4.20
C LEU A 172 12.48 14.51 4.20
N CYS A 173 11.98 13.39 3.67
CA CYS A 173 12.78 12.17 3.58
C CYS A 173 13.89 12.31 2.54
N GLY A 174 13.65 13.01 1.43
CA GLY A 174 14.65 13.37 0.42
C GLY A 174 15.78 14.21 1.02
N LEU A 175 15.44 15.29 1.74
CA LEU A 175 16.41 16.16 2.40
C LEU A 175 17.34 15.39 3.35
N LEU A 176 16.80 14.50 4.20
CA LEU A 176 17.63 13.70 5.11
C LEU A 176 18.32 12.53 4.43
N GLY A 177 17.61 11.82 3.54
CA GLY A 177 18.06 10.60 2.89
C GLY A 177 19.21 10.86 1.93
N GLU A 178 18.94 11.68 0.93
CA GLU A 178 19.89 11.97 -0.13
C GLU A 178 20.94 12.99 0.32
N GLY A 179 20.53 14.02 1.07
CA GLY A 179 21.42 15.10 1.51
C GLY A 179 22.39 14.72 2.63
N TYR A 180 22.06 13.71 3.46
CA TYR A 180 22.89 13.32 4.60
C TYR A 180 23.14 11.82 4.67
N ASN A 181 22.08 11.01 4.81
CA ASN A 181 22.19 9.57 4.99
C ASN A 181 20.90 8.84 4.63
N TRP A 182 20.95 7.87 3.70
CA TRP A 182 19.77 7.14 3.23
C TRP A 182 18.94 6.54 4.36
N HIS A 183 19.61 5.98 5.37
CA HIS A 183 18.97 5.32 6.50
C HIS A 183 18.28 6.30 7.46
N LEU A 184 18.74 7.56 7.53
CA LEU A 184 18.00 8.61 8.23
C LEU A 184 16.71 8.99 7.49
N GLY A 185 16.75 9.04 6.16
CA GLY A 185 15.56 9.21 5.33
C GLY A 185 14.53 8.10 5.54
N PHE A 186 14.96 6.84 5.51
CA PHE A 186 14.09 5.69 5.81
C PHE A 186 13.57 5.71 7.27
N SER A 187 14.40 6.11 8.22
CA SER A 187 14.02 6.24 9.63
C SER A 187 12.97 7.33 9.83
N LEU A 188 13.08 8.47 9.13
CA LEU A 188 12.11 9.55 9.22
C LEU A 188 10.73 9.10 8.74
N ALA A 189 10.67 8.32 7.66
CA ALA A 189 9.42 7.68 7.22
C ALA A 189 8.83 6.78 8.33
N GLY A 190 9.66 5.98 9.01
CA GLY A 190 9.26 5.17 10.16
C GLY A 190 8.73 5.97 11.34
N ILE A 191 9.38 7.09 11.67
CA ILE A 191 8.92 8.02 12.72
C ILE A 191 7.54 8.61 12.36
N GLY A 192 7.33 8.99 11.10
CA GLY A 192 6.03 9.45 10.61
C GLY A 192 4.94 8.39 10.81
N MET A 193 5.21 7.14 10.44
CA MET A 193 4.27 6.03 10.65
C MET A 193 3.95 5.81 12.15
N VAL A 194 4.95 5.90 13.04
CA VAL A 194 4.74 5.80 14.50
C VAL A 194 3.87 6.95 15.01
N ALA A 195 4.07 8.17 14.53
CA ALA A 195 3.21 9.31 14.86
C ALA A 195 1.75 9.05 14.46
N GLY A 196 1.54 8.50 13.25
CA GLY A 196 0.24 8.05 12.78
C GLY A 196 -0.40 6.97 13.67
N LEU A 197 0.37 5.97 14.11
CA LEU A 197 -0.10 4.92 15.02
C LEU A 197 -0.50 5.47 16.40
N ILE A 198 0.31 6.36 16.97
CA ILE A 198 0.01 7.01 18.26
C ILE A 198 -1.31 7.79 18.13
N GLN A 199 -1.48 8.52 17.04
CA GLN A 199 -2.68 9.30 16.79
C GLN A 199 -3.91 8.43 16.54
N PHE A 200 -3.78 7.36 15.75
CA PHE A 200 -4.84 6.38 15.55
C PHE A 200 -5.29 5.77 16.89
N ARG A 201 -4.33 5.43 17.75
CA ARG A 201 -4.61 4.86 19.06
C ARG A 201 -5.29 5.85 20.00
N ARG A 202 -4.89 7.13 19.99
CA ARG A 202 -5.54 8.20 20.76
C ARG A 202 -6.96 8.49 20.25
N GLY A 203 -7.15 8.50 18.94
CA GLY A 203 -8.44 8.74 18.28
C GLY A 203 -9.36 7.52 18.22
N TYR A 204 -8.94 6.36 18.72
CA TYR A 204 -9.67 5.09 18.62
C TYR A 204 -11.08 5.14 19.20
N ARG A 205 -11.30 5.96 20.24
CA ARG A 205 -12.62 6.17 20.87
C ARG A 205 -13.57 6.94 19.94
N ASN A 206 -13.05 7.85 19.13
CA ASN A 206 -13.83 8.70 18.23
C ASN A 206 -14.37 7.93 17.01
N LEU A 207 -13.87 6.71 16.77
CA LEU A 207 -14.34 5.83 15.70
C LEU A 207 -15.64 5.09 16.04
N GLY A 208 -16.15 5.18 17.28
CA GLY A 208 -17.41 4.54 17.69
C GLY A 208 -17.43 3.04 17.35
N ASN A 209 -18.36 2.63 16.47
CA ASN A 209 -18.50 1.26 15.95
C ASN A 209 -17.93 1.04 14.54
N ALA A 210 -17.27 2.04 13.94
CA ALA A 210 -16.72 1.96 12.58
C ALA A 210 -15.52 1.00 12.49
N GLY A 211 -15.52 0.09 11.53
CA GLY A 211 -14.44 -0.87 11.32
C GLY A 211 -14.30 -1.96 12.40
N ILE A 212 -15.31 -2.14 13.27
CA ILE A 212 -15.38 -3.30 14.16
C ILE A 212 -15.94 -4.47 13.34
N LEU A 213 -15.36 -5.66 13.50
CA LEU A 213 -15.85 -6.87 12.83
C LEU A 213 -17.32 -7.13 13.21
N ARG A 214 -18.20 -7.18 12.19
CA ARG A 214 -19.61 -7.55 12.34
C ARG A 214 -19.79 -8.92 11.71
N THR A 215 -19.94 -9.96 12.54
CA THR A 215 -20.14 -11.35 12.08
C THR A 215 -21.12 -12.06 13.00
N ASP A 216 -22.00 -12.87 12.41
CA ASP A 216 -22.94 -13.78 13.08
C ASP A 216 -22.34 -15.16 13.36
N ARG A 217 -21.23 -15.49 12.67
CA ARG A 217 -20.48 -16.74 12.85
C ARG A 217 -19.96 -16.93 14.28
N SER A 218 -19.93 -18.18 14.73
CA SER A 218 -19.36 -18.54 16.04
C SER A 218 -17.85 -18.26 16.10
N PRO A 219 -17.28 -18.01 17.31
CA PRO A 219 -15.84 -17.85 17.48
C PRO A 219 -15.01 -19.01 16.92
N GLU A 220 -15.50 -20.24 17.01
CA GLU A 220 -14.83 -21.43 16.48
C GLU A 220 -14.79 -21.43 14.95
N ALA A 221 -15.86 -20.96 14.29
CA ALA A 221 -15.92 -20.86 12.83
C ALA A 221 -14.96 -19.79 12.31
N VAL A 222 -14.88 -18.63 12.99
CA VAL A 222 -13.89 -17.58 12.67
C VAL A 222 -12.46 -18.09 12.89
N SER A 223 -12.21 -18.80 14.00
CA SER A 223 -10.89 -19.40 14.29
C SER A 223 -10.47 -20.42 13.23
N ARG A 224 -11.39 -21.30 12.79
CA ARG A 224 -11.13 -22.27 11.72
C ARG A 224 -10.77 -21.57 10.40
N THR A 225 -11.57 -20.56 10.03
CA THR A 225 -11.33 -19.74 8.83
C THR A 225 -9.96 -19.07 8.89
N GLY A 226 -9.59 -18.53 10.05
CA GLY A 226 -8.27 -17.94 10.29
C GLY A 226 -7.14 -18.95 10.15
N ARG A 227 -7.26 -20.15 10.74
CA ARG A 227 -6.24 -21.20 10.61
C ARG A 227 -6.03 -21.62 9.16
N THR A 228 -7.12 -21.81 8.40
CA THR A 228 -7.02 -22.16 6.98
C THR A 228 -6.33 -21.05 6.19
N PHE A 229 -6.74 -19.80 6.39
CA PHE A 229 -6.15 -18.66 5.69
C PHE A 229 -4.66 -18.49 6.01
N PHE A 230 -4.30 -18.43 7.29
CA PHE A 230 -2.88 -18.30 7.68
C PHE A 230 -2.06 -19.51 7.25
N GLY A 231 -2.65 -20.72 7.23
CA GLY A 231 -2.02 -21.91 6.66
C GLY A 231 -1.70 -21.75 5.16
N ILE A 232 -2.65 -21.23 4.37
CA ILE A 232 -2.44 -20.91 2.95
C ILE A 232 -1.38 -19.82 2.78
N CYS A 233 -1.40 -18.76 3.59
CA CYS A 233 -0.39 -17.71 3.56
C CYS A 233 1.00 -18.24 3.89
N THR A 234 1.14 -19.08 4.93
CA THR A 234 2.40 -19.71 5.29
C THR A 234 2.89 -20.62 4.16
N ALA A 235 2.03 -21.46 3.59
CA ALA A 235 2.40 -22.31 2.46
C ALA A 235 2.84 -21.49 1.24
N SER A 236 2.14 -20.40 0.94
CA SER A 236 2.49 -19.48 -0.15
C SER A 236 3.84 -18.79 0.11
N ALA A 237 4.08 -18.33 1.35
CA ALA A 237 5.34 -17.72 1.74
C ALA A 237 6.51 -18.72 1.64
N VAL A 238 6.31 -19.96 2.08
CA VAL A 238 7.30 -21.04 1.94
C VAL A 238 7.57 -21.33 0.46
N ALA A 239 6.54 -21.35 -0.38
CA ALA A 239 6.71 -21.55 -1.82
C ALA A 239 7.51 -20.39 -2.47
N VAL A 240 7.24 -19.14 -2.09
CA VAL A 240 8.01 -17.97 -2.57
C VAL A 240 9.46 -18.03 -2.10
N VAL A 241 9.72 -18.40 -0.85
CA VAL A 241 11.09 -18.56 -0.33
C VAL A 241 11.81 -19.71 -1.06
N ALA A 242 11.16 -20.86 -1.23
CA ALA A 242 11.71 -21.98 -1.98
C ALA A 242 12.02 -21.60 -3.43
N PHE A 243 11.12 -20.88 -4.11
CA PHE A 243 11.36 -20.33 -5.45
C PHE A 243 12.57 -19.40 -5.46
N GLY A 244 12.68 -18.47 -4.51
CA GLY A 244 13.83 -17.58 -4.38
C GLY A 244 15.15 -18.32 -4.16
N LEU A 245 15.15 -19.44 -3.42
CA LEU A 245 16.33 -20.29 -3.24
C LEU A 245 16.72 -21.06 -4.52
N LEU A 246 15.74 -21.47 -5.32
CA LEU A 246 15.98 -22.11 -6.63
C LEU A 246 16.52 -21.12 -7.67
N VAL A 247 16.11 -19.85 -7.58
CA VAL A 247 16.69 -18.78 -8.40
C VAL A 247 18.11 -18.47 -7.93
N SER A 248 18.33 -18.30 -6.62
CA SER A 248 19.65 -17.91 -6.09
C SER A 248 20.73 -18.97 -6.24
N ASN A 249 20.36 -20.26 -6.30
CA ASN A 249 21.31 -21.35 -6.55
C ASN A 249 21.53 -21.65 -8.05
N GLY A 250 20.88 -20.92 -8.95
CA GLY A 250 21.03 -21.06 -10.40
C GLY A 250 20.23 -22.20 -11.04
N THR A 251 19.37 -22.90 -10.28
CA THR A 251 18.48 -23.93 -10.86
C THR A 251 17.46 -23.31 -11.81
N ILE A 252 16.93 -22.15 -11.44
CA ILE A 252 16.09 -21.32 -12.30
C ILE A 252 16.95 -20.13 -12.75
N PRO A 253 17.35 -20.06 -14.03
CA PRO A 253 18.28 -19.03 -14.53
C PRO A 253 17.52 -17.73 -14.86
N TRP A 254 16.79 -17.21 -13.88
CA TRP A 254 16.03 -15.96 -14.00
C TRP A 254 16.68 -14.90 -13.11
N ASP A 255 16.76 -13.66 -13.59
CA ASP A 255 17.08 -12.52 -12.76
C ASP A 255 15.81 -11.82 -12.24
N LEU A 256 15.98 -10.68 -11.53
CA LEU A 256 14.84 -9.91 -11.02
C LEU A 256 14.00 -9.27 -12.12
N ALA A 257 14.61 -8.93 -13.27
CA ALA A 257 13.92 -8.34 -14.40
C ALA A 257 13.02 -9.38 -15.08
N ASP A 258 13.53 -10.60 -15.27
CA ASP A 258 12.76 -11.75 -15.75
C ASP A 258 11.54 -12.01 -14.85
N ILE A 259 11.74 -12.02 -13.53
CA ILE A 259 10.65 -12.23 -12.56
C ILE A 259 9.58 -11.13 -12.69
N ALA A 260 10.00 -9.86 -12.81
CA ALA A 260 9.08 -8.73 -12.98
C ALA A 260 8.32 -8.80 -14.32
N GLU A 261 9.00 -9.19 -15.39
CA GLU A 261 8.44 -9.36 -16.73
C GLU A 261 7.42 -10.51 -16.76
N TYR A 262 7.77 -11.69 -16.26
CA TYR A 262 6.85 -12.83 -16.21
C TYR A 262 5.66 -12.58 -15.29
N LEU A 263 5.83 -11.88 -14.17
CA LEU A 263 4.71 -11.45 -13.34
C LEU A 263 3.79 -10.51 -14.12
N THR A 264 4.35 -9.59 -14.89
CA THR A 264 3.60 -8.66 -15.74
C THR A 264 2.79 -9.42 -16.79
N TYR A 265 3.40 -10.37 -17.50
CA TYR A 265 2.69 -11.23 -18.44
C TYR A 265 1.61 -12.08 -17.77
N GLY A 266 1.86 -12.58 -16.56
CA GLY A 266 0.87 -13.30 -15.77
C GLY A 266 -0.35 -12.42 -15.43
N ILE A 267 -0.12 -11.20 -14.95
CA ILE A 267 -1.20 -10.24 -14.63
C ILE A 267 -1.98 -9.87 -15.89
N LEU A 268 -1.30 -9.56 -17.00
CA LEU A 268 -1.95 -9.24 -18.27
C LEU A 268 -2.72 -10.42 -18.84
N GLY A 269 -2.20 -11.65 -18.68
CA GLY A 269 -2.85 -12.88 -19.08
C GLY A 269 -4.13 -13.14 -18.29
N ILE A 270 -4.08 -13.03 -16.95
CA ILE A 270 -5.26 -13.16 -16.08
C ILE A 270 -6.31 -12.09 -16.42
N MET A 271 -5.87 -10.85 -16.60
CA MET A 271 -6.73 -9.73 -17.00
C MET A 271 -7.40 -9.98 -18.36
N GLY A 272 -6.63 -10.37 -19.38
CA GLY A 272 -7.15 -10.69 -20.70
C GLY A 272 -8.16 -11.85 -20.65
N ALA A 273 -7.82 -12.92 -19.93
CA ALA A 273 -8.71 -14.05 -19.71
C ALA A 273 -10.01 -13.63 -19.00
N TYR A 274 -9.93 -12.75 -18.00
CA TYR A 274 -11.10 -12.21 -17.30
C TYR A 274 -12.03 -11.45 -18.25
N PHE A 275 -11.51 -10.53 -19.06
CA PHE A 275 -12.35 -9.79 -20.02
C PHE A 275 -12.94 -10.68 -21.11
N VAL A 276 -12.17 -11.63 -21.64
CA VAL A 276 -12.67 -12.63 -22.58
C VAL A 276 -13.80 -13.44 -21.94
N TYR A 277 -13.61 -13.91 -20.70
CA TYR A 277 -14.63 -14.63 -19.97
C TYR A 277 -15.90 -13.80 -19.79
N VAL A 278 -15.81 -12.56 -19.32
CA VAL A 278 -16.98 -11.70 -19.09
C VAL A 278 -17.72 -11.41 -20.39
N VAL A 279 -17.01 -11.09 -21.48
CA VAL A 279 -17.64 -10.73 -22.77
C VAL A 279 -18.41 -11.90 -23.39
N PHE A 280 -17.85 -13.11 -23.33
CA PHE A 280 -18.41 -14.26 -24.05
C PHE A 280 -19.23 -15.21 -23.18
N TRP A 281 -18.88 -15.32 -21.89
CA TRP A 281 -19.51 -16.25 -20.93
C TRP A 281 -20.16 -15.56 -19.73
N GLY A 282 -20.12 -14.23 -19.64
CA GLY A 282 -20.77 -13.47 -18.56
C GLY A 282 -22.31 -13.44 -18.61
N GLY A 283 -22.94 -14.06 -19.60
CA GLY A 283 -24.40 -14.08 -19.74
C GLY A 283 -25.02 -12.76 -20.21
N HIS A 284 -24.20 -11.87 -20.77
CA HIS A 284 -24.61 -10.53 -21.17
C HIS A 284 -25.36 -10.47 -22.50
N ASP A 285 -26.37 -9.61 -22.56
CA ASP A 285 -27.04 -9.25 -23.82
C ASP A 285 -26.15 -8.40 -24.74
N ALA A 286 -26.63 -8.09 -25.95
CA ALA A 286 -25.85 -7.36 -26.95
C ALA A 286 -25.51 -5.91 -26.55
N GLU A 287 -26.34 -5.27 -25.72
CA GLU A 287 -26.10 -3.89 -25.25
C GLU A 287 -25.12 -3.87 -24.07
N GLU A 288 -25.30 -4.77 -23.12
CA GLU A 288 -24.38 -4.98 -21.99
C GLU A 288 -22.97 -5.32 -22.48
N ARG A 289 -22.86 -6.16 -23.52
CA ARG A 289 -21.56 -6.52 -24.10
C ARG A 289 -20.83 -5.30 -24.67
N LYS A 290 -21.56 -4.33 -25.26
CA LYS A 290 -20.96 -3.05 -25.70
C LYS A 290 -20.44 -2.25 -24.51
N LYS A 291 -21.17 -2.23 -23.39
CA LYS A 291 -20.73 -1.54 -22.14
C LYS A 291 -19.47 -2.19 -21.58
N VAL A 292 -19.37 -3.53 -21.59
CA VAL A 292 -18.15 -4.25 -21.18
C VAL A 292 -16.95 -3.88 -22.05
N VAL A 293 -17.14 -3.78 -23.37
CA VAL A 293 -16.07 -3.34 -24.29
C VAL A 293 -15.65 -1.89 -24.00
N VAL A 294 -16.59 -0.99 -23.67
CA VAL A 294 -16.25 0.37 -23.24
C VAL A 294 -15.46 0.35 -21.94
N ILE A 295 -15.83 -0.47 -20.95
CA ILE A 295 -15.08 -0.63 -19.70
C ILE A 295 -13.66 -1.13 -19.98
N PHE A 296 -13.49 -2.08 -20.91
CA PHE A 296 -12.17 -2.54 -21.33
C PHE A 296 -11.32 -1.41 -21.91
N TRP A 297 -11.89 -0.56 -22.77
CA TRP A 297 -11.18 0.61 -23.30
C TRP A 297 -10.81 1.62 -22.21
N LEU A 298 -11.73 1.94 -21.30
CA LEU A 298 -11.45 2.83 -20.16
C LEU A 298 -10.36 2.26 -19.26
N PHE A 299 -10.36 0.94 -19.06
CA PHE A 299 -9.32 0.23 -18.32
C PHE A 299 -7.95 0.39 -18.99
N LEU A 300 -7.86 0.19 -20.31
CA LEU A 300 -6.60 0.36 -21.05
C LEU A 300 -6.06 1.79 -20.93
N LEU A 301 -6.93 2.79 -21.05
CA LEU A 301 -6.55 4.19 -20.87
C LEU A 301 -6.05 4.46 -19.45
N ALA A 302 -6.72 3.92 -18.44
CA ALA A 302 -6.28 4.02 -17.05
C ALA A 302 -4.93 3.32 -16.83
N ALA A 303 -4.70 2.15 -17.43
CA ALA A 303 -3.44 1.43 -17.33
C ALA A 303 -2.27 2.23 -17.92
N VAL A 304 -2.48 2.89 -19.06
CA VAL A 304 -1.48 3.79 -19.67
C VAL A 304 -1.21 5.00 -18.77
N PHE A 305 -2.27 5.62 -18.22
CA PHE A 305 -2.12 6.72 -17.28
C PHE A 305 -1.30 6.32 -16.05
N TRP A 306 -1.64 5.21 -15.40
CA TRP A 306 -0.95 4.72 -14.21
C TRP A 306 0.49 4.28 -14.52
N SER A 307 0.74 3.71 -15.69
CA SER A 307 2.10 3.41 -16.15
C SER A 307 2.97 4.67 -16.22
N GLY A 308 2.42 5.78 -16.73
CA GLY A 308 3.08 7.08 -16.73
C GLY A 308 3.23 7.68 -15.33
N PHE A 309 2.19 7.63 -14.50
CA PHE A 309 2.23 8.13 -13.12
C PHE A 309 3.29 7.43 -12.28
N GLU A 310 3.43 6.10 -12.43
CA GLU A 310 4.37 5.31 -11.65
C GLU A 310 5.84 5.61 -12.01
N GLN A 311 6.12 6.29 -13.13
CA GLN A 311 7.47 6.77 -13.47
C GLN A 311 8.01 7.84 -12.50
N ALA A 312 7.14 8.47 -11.70
CA ALA A 312 7.52 9.52 -10.76
C ALA A 312 8.60 9.11 -9.75
N GLY A 313 8.65 7.84 -9.35
CA GLY A 313 9.69 7.34 -8.44
C GLY A 313 10.75 6.47 -9.11
N THR A 314 10.79 6.41 -10.45
CA THR A 314 11.79 5.65 -11.22
C THR A 314 12.52 6.58 -12.19
N SER A 315 12.14 6.57 -13.47
CA SER A 315 12.83 7.29 -14.55
C SER A 315 12.87 8.80 -14.33
N LEU A 316 11.81 9.40 -13.78
CA LEU A 316 11.79 10.84 -13.48
C LEU A 316 12.76 11.20 -12.35
N SER A 317 12.90 10.34 -11.33
CA SER A 317 13.86 10.56 -10.24
C SER A 317 15.31 10.43 -10.73
N LEU A 318 15.58 9.43 -11.57
CA LEU A 318 16.89 9.24 -12.19
C LEU A 318 17.24 10.41 -13.13
N PHE A 319 16.28 10.86 -13.94
CA PHE A 319 16.46 12.02 -14.80
C PHE A 319 16.80 13.27 -13.98
N ALA A 320 16.09 13.52 -12.88
CA ALA A 320 16.42 14.63 -11.99
C ALA A 320 17.84 14.50 -11.42
N ARG A 321 18.26 13.32 -10.97
CA ARG A 321 19.63 13.10 -10.47
C ARG A 321 20.70 13.38 -11.55
N ASP A 322 20.47 12.89 -12.77
CA ASP A 322 21.51 12.83 -13.80
C ASP A 322 21.58 14.12 -14.65
N PHE A 323 20.49 14.89 -14.73
CA PHE A 323 20.37 16.04 -15.65
C PHE A 323 19.97 17.35 -14.98
N THR A 324 19.96 17.43 -13.64
CA THR A 324 19.76 18.71 -12.92
C THR A 324 20.94 19.05 -12.04
N ASP A 325 21.22 20.34 -11.88
CA ASP A 325 22.29 20.80 -10.98
C ASP A 325 21.86 20.64 -9.52
N ARG A 326 22.49 19.66 -8.88
CA ARG A 326 22.34 19.20 -7.50
C ARG A 326 23.04 20.04 -6.43
N THR A 327 23.93 20.96 -6.83
CA THR A 327 24.95 21.58 -5.94
C THR A 327 24.48 22.80 -5.16
#